data_AF-A0A5M6I9D2-F1
#
_entry.id   AF-A0A5M6I9D2-F1
#
_cell.length_a   1.000
_cell.length_b   1.000
_cell.length_c   1.000
_cell.angle_alpha   90.00
_cell.angle_beta   90.00
_cell.angle_gamma   90.00
#
_symmetry.space_group_name_H-M   'P 1'
#
loop_
_entity.id
_entity.type
_entity.pdbx_description
1 polymer ?
#
loop_
_entity_poly.entity_id
_entity_poly.type
_entity_poly.pdbx_seq_one_letter_code
_entity_poly.pdbx_strand_id
1 'polypeptide(L)'
;MATINGTFGDDTLVGTSGNDVFKGGSGNDTLTGNGGTDVFEGTVSYFGYTIHVTDLGHGDAFRIVDAPGVTVTGFSYATGVLTIDGDEDGDPVSVDVDIDNAPAGTFALTSGAGYALLTFQADGYEPPVPPAPEELTLSVEAVSQVLPEDDTPGTVQIVLTPDTAVSYTSTVAITLVAGTATDADYVILKSEVEIPAASTAPVTVDVARIVDDTLFEDSETFTVSLSAVESTVTLSQTEIPFTIADSDAPIPTVVSITAAGGDTTPSSVKYPWEHAETAESVTFTATFSDAVVNVDPSDFALAVTGSAAGRIASFRAIGATTVEIVVDSLSGEGTVGLDIAAGTDIRARLGGQPLDPTEPATDDVLSVVRSAVPSTPASVVDPLRVIVSGDETVTLDIQGPVSVVSGVPFQAAYYLYENPDVAAAIAAGAVPDAATHFARFGLTEGRAPNPLFDESWYLEHNADVAAAVAAGSIASGLQHYALSGAGENRAPSAMFDPQAYRDANPDVADAGVDPVLHFLLNGASEGRVGYLVDGWSG
;
A
#
# COMPACT_ATOMS: atom_id res chain seq x y z
N MET A 1 -29.85 39.60 44.57
CA MET A 1 -29.22 40.92 44.37
C MET A 1 -30.25 41.94 43.99
N ALA A 2 -31.06 42.30 44.98
CA ALA A 2 -31.77 43.56 44.97
C ALA A 2 -30.81 44.67 45.39
N THR A 3 -31.07 45.89 44.92
CA THR A 3 -30.44 47.10 45.46
C THR A 3 -31.53 47.92 46.12
N ILE A 4 -31.36 48.18 47.40
CA ILE A 4 -32.36 48.80 48.28
C ILE A 4 -31.80 50.16 48.69
N ASN A 5 -32.44 51.22 48.21
CA ASN A 5 -32.00 52.59 48.45
C ASN A 5 -32.96 53.27 49.42
N GLY A 6 -32.41 53.85 50.47
CA GLY A 6 -33.10 54.80 51.33
C GLY A 6 -33.09 56.21 50.74
N THR A 7 -33.34 57.17 51.60
CA THR A 7 -33.61 58.57 51.30
C THR A 7 -32.58 59.48 51.98
N PHE A 8 -32.95 60.73 52.28
CA PHE A 8 -32.10 61.66 53.01
C PHE A 8 -32.51 61.80 54.49
N GLY A 9 -33.40 60.93 54.99
CA GLY A 9 -33.84 60.90 56.39
C GLY A 9 -33.65 59.51 57.01
N ASP A 10 -34.05 59.36 58.26
CA ASP A 10 -33.93 58.08 58.99
C ASP A 10 -34.81 57.00 58.34
N ASP A 11 -34.19 56.01 57.69
CA ASP A 11 -34.89 54.95 56.97
C ASP A 11 -34.90 53.61 57.72
N THR A 12 -35.90 52.77 57.40
CA THR A 12 -35.93 51.35 57.81
C THR A 12 -36.04 50.49 56.56
N LEU A 13 -34.96 49.79 56.22
CA LEU A 13 -34.82 49.03 54.99
C LEU A 13 -34.72 47.54 55.31
N VAL A 14 -35.52 46.71 54.63
CA VAL A 14 -35.55 45.26 54.82
C VAL A 14 -35.31 44.55 53.48
N GLY A 15 -34.38 43.61 53.49
CA GLY A 15 -33.92 42.82 52.36
C GLY A 15 -34.75 41.59 52.04
N THR A 16 -34.19 40.76 51.18
CA THR A 16 -34.72 39.47 50.73
C THR A 16 -33.91 38.33 51.36
N SER A 17 -34.24 37.07 51.04
CA SER A 17 -33.47 35.92 51.52
C SER A 17 -32.21 35.62 50.70
N GLY A 18 -31.80 36.51 49.79
CA GLY A 18 -30.58 36.36 49.00
C GLY A 18 -29.76 37.64 48.99
N ASN A 19 -28.53 37.56 48.49
CA ASN A 19 -27.53 38.64 48.55
C ASN A 19 -28.07 39.98 48.04
N ASP A 20 -28.13 41.00 48.88
CA ASP A 20 -28.66 42.33 48.59
C ASP A 20 -27.62 43.44 48.78
N VAL A 21 -27.89 44.63 48.23
CA VAL A 21 -27.07 45.83 48.44
C VAL A 21 -27.93 46.93 49.03
N PHE A 22 -27.60 47.38 50.22
CA PHE A 22 -28.28 48.49 50.90
C PHE A 22 -27.51 49.79 50.71
N LYS A 23 -28.23 50.86 50.40
CA LYS A 23 -27.72 52.23 50.40
C LYS A 23 -28.64 53.07 51.28
N GLY A 24 -28.30 53.23 52.55
CA GLY A 24 -29.14 53.94 53.53
C GLY A 24 -29.39 55.40 53.11
N GLY A 25 -28.33 56.09 52.69
CA GLY A 25 -28.40 57.50 52.33
C GLY A 25 -27.91 58.38 53.47
N SER A 26 -28.61 59.47 53.77
CA SER A 26 -28.31 60.33 54.93
C SER A 26 -29.38 60.11 56.00
N GLY A 27 -29.02 60.17 57.29
CA GLY A 27 -29.96 59.87 58.38
C GLY A 27 -29.52 58.65 59.19
N ASN A 28 -30.19 58.40 60.32
CA ASN A 28 -29.99 57.19 61.12
C ASN A 28 -30.79 56.04 60.52
N ASP A 29 -30.10 55.14 59.82
CA ASP A 29 -30.75 54.08 59.05
C ASP A 29 -30.73 52.75 59.79
N THR A 30 -31.85 52.04 59.78
CA THR A 30 -31.98 50.65 60.26
C THR A 30 -32.05 49.70 59.07
N LEU A 31 -31.09 48.79 58.95
CA LEU A 31 -30.91 47.89 57.80
C LEU A 31 -31.00 46.43 58.24
N THR A 32 -31.91 45.67 57.62
CA THR A 32 -32.12 44.23 57.88
C THR A 32 -31.88 43.44 56.60
N GLY A 33 -30.85 42.61 56.55
CA GLY A 33 -30.49 41.80 55.37
C GLY A 33 -31.41 40.61 55.14
N ASN A 34 -31.73 39.89 56.20
CA ASN A 34 -32.29 38.54 56.29
C ASN A 34 -31.28 37.44 55.94
N GLY A 35 -31.36 36.88 54.73
CA GLY A 35 -30.55 35.72 54.35
C GLY A 35 -29.69 36.04 53.14
N GLY A 36 -28.59 35.33 52.97
CA GLY A 36 -27.62 35.62 51.90
C GLY A 36 -26.36 36.27 52.44
N THR A 37 -25.60 36.87 51.54
CA THR A 37 -24.40 37.67 51.83
C THR A 37 -24.66 39.07 51.30
N ASP A 38 -24.90 40.00 52.22
CA ASP A 38 -25.40 41.33 51.91
C ASP A 38 -24.30 42.39 51.95
N VAL A 39 -24.49 43.50 51.25
CA VAL A 39 -23.55 44.62 51.23
C VAL A 39 -24.24 45.90 51.71
N PHE A 40 -23.80 46.44 52.84
CA PHE A 40 -24.28 47.71 53.40
C PHE A 40 -23.33 48.84 52.99
N GLU A 41 -23.79 49.77 52.16
CA GLU A 41 -22.98 50.84 51.56
C GLU A 41 -23.14 52.18 52.29
N GLY A 42 -22.01 52.86 52.57
CA GLY A 42 -21.97 54.18 53.19
C GLY A 42 -20.71 54.98 52.83
N THR A 43 -20.61 56.22 53.31
CA THR A 43 -19.38 57.04 53.24
C THR A 43 -18.99 57.52 54.64
N VAL A 44 -17.69 57.71 54.88
CA VAL A 44 -17.14 58.16 56.18
C VAL A 44 -17.38 59.65 56.47
N SER A 45 -17.83 60.43 55.48
CA SER A 45 -18.12 61.88 55.63
C SER A 45 -19.49 62.22 56.21
N TYR A 46 -20.33 61.22 56.51
CA TYR A 46 -21.64 61.42 57.13
C TYR A 46 -21.51 61.70 58.64
N PHE A 47 -21.19 62.95 59.00
CA PHE A 47 -21.12 63.37 60.41
C PHE A 47 -22.44 63.13 61.15
N GLY A 48 -22.40 62.33 62.22
CA GLY A 48 -23.42 62.31 63.28
C GLY A 48 -24.62 61.38 63.09
N TYR A 49 -24.60 60.49 62.09
CA TYR A 49 -25.61 59.45 61.94
C TYR A 49 -25.08 58.06 62.27
N THR A 50 -25.96 57.20 62.77
CA THR A 50 -25.65 55.80 63.08
C THR A 50 -26.36 54.90 62.07
N ILE A 51 -25.61 53.97 61.48
CA ILE A 51 -26.20 52.85 60.74
C ILE A 51 -26.41 51.72 61.74
N HIS A 52 -27.64 51.22 61.83
CA HIS A 52 -28.01 50.10 62.68
C HIS A 52 -28.31 48.87 61.83
N VAL A 53 -27.46 47.84 61.88
CA VAL A 53 -27.65 46.57 61.18
C VAL A 53 -28.23 45.54 62.15
N THR A 54 -29.40 45.01 61.83
CA THR A 54 -30.18 44.21 62.79
C THR A 54 -29.83 42.72 62.82
N ASP A 55 -29.13 42.22 61.81
CA ASP A 55 -28.97 40.77 61.57
C ASP A 55 -27.71 40.42 60.77
N LEU A 56 -26.56 40.96 61.17
CA LEU A 56 -25.29 40.70 60.48
C LEU A 56 -24.93 39.20 60.47
N GLY A 57 -24.83 38.63 59.27
CA GLY A 57 -24.51 37.24 58.99
C GLY A 57 -23.11 37.01 58.39
N HIS A 58 -22.67 35.76 58.36
CA HIS A 58 -21.39 35.38 57.76
C HIS A 58 -21.35 35.75 56.27
N GLY A 59 -20.31 36.47 55.84
CA GLY A 59 -20.13 36.89 54.47
C GLY A 59 -20.78 38.23 54.12
N ASP A 60 -21.58 38.80 55.01
CA ASP A 60 -22.06 40.17 54.88
C ASP A 60 -20.90 41.16 54.92
N ALA A 61 -21.06 42.31 54.28
CA ALA A 61 -19.98 43.28 54.17
C ALA A 61 -20.46 44.72 54.28
N PHE A 62 -19.61 45.56 54.85
CA PHE A 62 -19.75 47.01 54.81
C PHE A 62 -18.88 47.58 53.70
N ARG A 63 -19.50 48.21 52.70
CA ARG A 63 -18.79 48.89 51.61
C ARG A 63 -18.75 50.38 51.89
N ILE A 64 -17.57 50.87 52.21
CA ILE A 64 -17.31 52.30 52.37
C ILE A 64 -16.83 52.82 51.03
N VAL A 65 -17.62 53.66 50.39
CA VAL A 65 -17.24 54.33 49.14
C VAL A 65 -16.51 55.61 49.48
N ASP A 66 -15.37 55.85 48.83
CA ASP A 66 -14.54 57.03 49.09
C ASP A 66 -15.37 58.30 48.81
N ALA A 67 -15.55 59.12 49.85
CA ALA A 67 -15.96 60.50 49.65
C ALA A 67 -14.75 61.29 49.13
N PRO A 68 -14.90 62.20 48.14
CA PRO A 68 -13.79 63.00 47.65
C PRO A 68 -13.11 63.76 48.80
N GLY A 69 -11.85 63.44 49.10
CA GLY A 69 -11.08 64.07 50.17
C GLY A 69 -10.96 63.26 51.47
N VAL A 70 -11.62 62.11 51.60
CA VAL A 70 -11.55 61.26 52.80
C VAL A 70 -10.87 59.92 52.51
N THR A 71 -9.90 59.53 53.33
CA THR A 71 -9.21 58.24 53.24
C THR A 71 -9.51 57.37 54.46
N VAL A 72 -9.92 56.12 54.28
CA VAL A 72 -10.09 55.16 55.39
C VAL A 72 -8.70 54.80 55.96
N THR A 73 -8.50 55.03 57.25
CA THR A 73 -7.22 54.83 57.95
C THR A 73 -7.25 53.59 58.85
N GLY A 74 -8.42 53.12 59.26
CA GLY A 74 -8.54 51.96 60.13
C GLY A 74 -9.99 51.56 60.42
N PHE A 75 -10.15 50.51 61.21
CA PHE A 75 -11.43 50.15 61.81
C PHE A 75 -11.19 49.40 63.12
N SER A 76 -12.21 49.38 63.98
CA SER A 76 -12.25 48.54 65.17
C SER A 76 -13.66 47.98 65.37
N TYR A 77 -13.75 46.76 65.88
CA TYR A 77 -15.02 46.11 66.20
C TYR A 77 -15.00 45.63 67.63
N ALA A 78 -15.87 46.19 68.47
CA ALA A 78 -15.98 45.82 69.87
C ALA A 78 -17.41 46.03 70.36
N THR A 79 -17.88 45.11 71.21
CA THR A 79 -19.19 45.23 71.89
C THR A 79 -20.38 45.48 70.95
N GLY A 80 -20.37 44.87 69.75
CA GLY A 80 -21.44 45.03 68.76
C GLY A 80 -21.37 46.32 67.94
N VAL A 81 -20.35 47.16 68.13
CA VAL A 81 -20.16 48.39 67.36
C VAL A 81 -18.93 48.26 66.48
N LEU A 82 -19.11 48.48 65.17
CA LEU A 82 -18.02 48.63 64.21
C LEU A 82 -17.75 50.11 64.00
N THR A 83 -16.59 50.57 64.46
CA THR A 83 -16.10 51.93 64.22
C THR A 83 -15.16 51.90 63.03
N ILE A 84 -15.38 52.77 62.05
CA ILE A 84 -14.54 52.92 60.86
C ILE A 84 -13.88 54.29 60.93
N ASP A 85 -12.55 54.30 60.92
CA ASP A 85 -11.73 55.50 61.04
C ASP A 85 -11.28 55.99 59.66
N GLY A 86 -11.37 57.30 59.45
CA GLY A 86 -10.91 57.99 58.26
C GLY A 86 -10.18 59.29 58.58
N ASP A 87 -9.59 59.88 57.54
CA ASP A 87 -8.87 61.15 57.58
C ASP A 87 -9.39 62.03 56.44
N GLU A 88 -9.94 63.20 56.77
CA GLU A 88 -10.37 64.25 55.85
C GLU A 88 -9.46 65.47 56.05
N ASP A 89 -8.61 65.78 55.06
CA ASP A 89 -7.71 66.93 55.09
C ASP A 89 -6.82 67.06 56.36
N GLY A 90 -6.53 65.95 57.05
CA GLY A 90 -5.72 65.89 58.27
C GLY A 90 -6.54 65.84 59.56
N ASP A 91 -7.87 65.91 59.47
CA ASP A 91 -8.79 65.80 60.61
C ASP A 91 -9.38 64.37 60.69
N PRO A 92 -9.31 63.71 61.86
CA PRO A 92 -9.85 62.36 62.02
C PRO A 92 -11.38 62.38 61.96
N VAL A 93 -11.95 61.50 61.14
CA VAL A 93 -13.39 61.26 61.03
C VAL A 93 -13.70 59.80 61.35
N SER A 94 -14.82 59.52 62.00
CA SER A 94 -15.23 58.14 62.30
C SER A 94 -16.73 57.96 62.13
N VAL A 95 -17.14 56.77 61.68
CA VAL A 95 -18.54 56.35 61.65
C VAL A 95 -18.71 55.09 62.50
N ASP A 96 -19.73 55.10 63.36
CA ASP A 96 -20.13 53.95 64.17
C ASP A 96 -21.31 53.25 63.50
N VAL A 97 -21.13 51.95 63.27
CA VAL A 97 -22.19 51.04 62.85
C VAL A 97 -22.57 50.18 64.05
N ASP A 98 -23.80 50.34 64.50
CA ASP A 98 -24.39 49.52 65.54
C ASP A 98 -24.86 48.20 64.92
N ILE A 99 -24.44 47.07 65.50
CA ILE A 99 -24.69 45.75 64.96
C ILE A 99 -25.37 44.92 66.05
N ASP A 100 -26.67 44.71 65.86
CA ASP A 100 -27.48 43.93 66.76
C ASP A 100 -27.31 42.43 66.53
N ASN A 101 -27.20 41.69 67.64
CA ASN A 101 -27.17 40.21 67.65
C ASN A 101 -26.10 39.56 66.74
N ALA A 102 -25.04 40.29 66.35
CA ALA A 102 -23.96 39.69 65.58
C ALA A 102 -23.35 38.50 66.33
N PRO A 103 -23.09 37.37 65.65
CA PRO A 103 -22.37 36.26 66.24
C PRO A 103 -20.93 36.68 66.55
N ALA A 104 -20.21 35.85 67.32
CA ALA A 104 -18.77 36.03 67.46
C ALA A 104 -18.11 35.93 66.08
N GLY A 105 -17.14 36.79 65.77
CA GLY A 105 -16.51 36.84 64.46
C GLY A 105 -15.53 37.99 64.32
N THR A 106 -14.96 38.12 63.12
CA THR A 106 -13.98 39.16 62.78
C THR A 106 -14.33 39.81 61.45
N PHE A 107 -13.86 41.04 61.24
CA PHE A 107 -13.94 41.70 59.93
C PHE A 107 -12.61 41.56 59.20
N ALA A 108 -12.69 41.22 57.91
CA ALA A 108 -11.57 41.25 56.99
C ALA A 108 -11.69 42.48 56.07
N LEU A 109 -10.67 43.35 56.10
CA LEU A 109 -10.61 44.51 55.22
C LEU A 109 -10.01 44.13 53.87
N THR A 110 -10.76 44.41 52.80
CA THR A 110 -10.28 44.39 51.42
C THR A 110 -10.48 45.77 50.82
N SER A 111 -9.40 46.45 50.45
CA SER A 111 -9.47 47.77 49.79
C SER A 111 -9.40 47.64 48.26
N GLY A 112 -10.14 48.49 47.56
CA GLY A 112 -10.12 48.65 46.11
C GLY A 112 -9.97 50.12 45.72
N ALA A 113 -9.78 50.41 44.43
CA ALA A 113 -9.77 51.80 43.97
C ALA A 113 -11.17 52.44 44.18
N GLY A 114 -11.28 53.40 45.08
CA GLY A 114 -12.52 54.13 45.34
C GLY A 114 -13.40 53.55 46.45
N TYR A 115 -12.99 52.49 47.15
CA TYR A 115 -13.75 51.92 48.27
C TYR A 115 -12.91 51.03 49.21
N ALA A 116 -13.37 50.91 50.47
CA ALA A 116 -12.97 49.89 51.42
C ALA A 116 -14.14 48.93 51.69
N LEU A 117 -13.87 47.63 51.71
CA LEU A 117 -14.87 46.59 51.99
C LEU A 117 -14.47 45.82 53.25
N LEU A 118 -15.33 45.84 54.28
CA LEU A 118 -15.16 45.07 55.50
C LEU A 118 -16.13 43.90 55.48
N THR A 119 -15.63 42.69 55.21
CA THR A 119 -16.46 41.48 55.18
C THR A 119 -16.44 40.80 56.55
N PHE A 120 -17.61 40.52 57.09
CA PHE A 120 -17.79 39.83 58.35
C PHE A 120 -17.61 38.32 58.20
N GLN A 121 -16.83 37.74 59.08
CA GLN A 121 -16.52 36.31 59.15
C GLN A 121 -16.94 35.80 60.52
N ALA A 122 -18.10 35.14 60.60
CA ALA A 122 -18.56 34.52 61.84
C ALA A 122 -17.65 33.35 62.26
N ASP A 123 -17.33 33.27 63.55
CA ASP A 123 -16.56 32.19 64.16
C ASP A 123 -17.34 30.87 64.05
N GLY A 124 -16.64 29.79 63.69
CA GLY A 124 -17.24 28.46 63.59
C GLY A 124 -18.20 28.26 62.42
N TYR A 125 -18.23 29.18 61.44
CA TYR A 125 -18.90 28.93 60.16
C TYR A 125 -18.20 27.77 59.43
N GLU A 126 -18.92 26.68 59.23
CA GLU A 126 -18.53 25.58 58.36
C GLU A 126 -19.30 25.74 57.04
N PRO A 127 -18.62 25.95 55.90
CA PRO A 127 -19.31 26.09 54.63
C PRO A 127 -20.13 24.80 54.37
N PRO A 128 -21.34 24.91 53.78
CA PRO A 128 -22.12 23.74 53.46
C PRO A 128 -21.28 22.78 52.62
N VAL A 129 -21.14 21.54 53.11
CA VAL A 129 -20.49 20.46 52.36
C VAL A 129 -21.22 20.34 51.02
N PRO A 130 -20.55 20.55 49.88
CA PRO A 130 -21.19 20.35 48.58
C PRO A 130 -21.74 18.92 48.53
N PRO A 131 -22.93 18.69 47.93
CA PRO A 131 -23.35 17.31 47.68
C PRO A 131 -22.22 16.60 46.93
N ALA A 132 -21.89 15.38 47.35
CA ALA A 132 -20.94 14.56 46.62
C ALA A 132 -21.38 14.49 45.15
N PRO A 133 -20.47 14.64 44.18
CA PRO A 133 -20.83 14.42 42.79
C PRO A 133 -21.39 12.99 42.69
N GLU A 134 -22.61 12.86 42.16
CA GLU A 134 -23.19 11.54 41.94
C GLU A 134 -22.31 10.79 40.95
N GLU A 135 -21.74 9.67 41.40
CA GLU A 135 -20.97 8.78 40.53
C GLU A 135 -21.93 8.16 39.50
N LEU A 136 -21.58 8.27 38.23
CA LEU A 136 -22.32 7.70 37.12
C LEU A 136 -21.51 6.56 36.52
N THR A 137 -22.11 5.38 36.39
CA THR A 137 -21.49 4.28 35.63
C THR A 137 -22.21 4.10 34.30
N LEU A 138 -21.45 4.08 33.21
CA LEU A 138 -21.95 3.75 31.87
C LEU A 138 -21.53 2.33 31.51
N SER A 139 -22.49 1.45 31.30
CA SER A 139 -22.21 0.15 30.69
C SER A 139 -22.05 0.33 29.18
N VAL A 140 -20.93 -0.16 28.66
CA VAL A 140 -20.53 -0.02 27.27
C VAL A 140 -20.65 -1.37 26.58
N GLU A 141 -21.38 -1.43 25.46
CA GLU A 141 -21.54 -2.63 24.63
C GLU A 141 -21.41 -2.29 23.15
N ALA A 142 -20.90 -3.21 22.33
CA ALA A 142 -20.95 -3.09 20.87
C ALA A 142 -22.14 -3.86 20.31
N VAL A 143 -22.78 -3.33 19.26
CA VAL A 143 -23.90 -4.02 18.59
C VAL A 143 -23.42 -5.27 17.85
N SER A 144 -22.29 -5.17 17.16
CA SER A 144 -21.52 -6.28 16.61
C SER A 144 -20.04 -5.93 16.65
N GLN A 145 -19.18 -6.91 16.87
CA GLN A 145 -17.73 -6.75 16.81
C GLN A 145 -17.11 -7.31 15.52
N VAL A 146 -17.91 -8.01 14.70
CA VAL A 146 -17.50 -8.47 13.37
C VAL A 146 -18.42 -7.81 12.35
N LEU A 147 -17.83 -7.05 11.44
CA LEU A 147 -18.54 -6.22 10.48
C LEU A 147 -18.16 -6.66 9.06
N PRO A 148 -19.13 -6.90 8.17
CA PRO A 148 -18.84 -7.21 6.79
C PRO A 148 -18.39 -5.94 6.05
N GLU A 149 -17.43 -6.14 5.16
CA GLU A 149 -17.03 -5.20 4.12
C GLU A 149 -17.81 -5.56 2.84
N ASP A 150 -19.11 -5.24 2.81
CA ASP A 150 -19.99 -5.54 1.68
C ASP A 150 -20.76 -4.30 1.20
N ASP A 151 -21.54 -4.45 0.11
CA ASP A 151 -22.40 -3.42 -0.51
C ASP A 151 -23.36 -2.70 0.49
N THR A 152 -23.56 -3.26 1.70
CA THR A 152 -24.23 -2.65 2.85
C THR A 152 -23.25 -2.50 4.02
N PRO A 153 -22.26 -1.60 3.92
CA PRO A 153 -21.07 -1.66 4.77
C PRO A 153 -21.45 -1.59 6.24
N GLY A 154 -20.79 -2.44 7.05
CA GLY A 154 -20.99 -2.45 8.48
C GLY A 154 -20.83 -1.05 9.10
N THR A 155 -21.64 -0.74 10.11
CA THR A 155 -21.46 0.46 10.92
C THR A 155 -20.98 0.06 12.30
N VAL A 156 -19.89 0.67 12.75
CA VAL A 156 -19.32 0.48 14.09
C VAL A 156 -20.26 1.14 15.08
N GLN A 157 -21.04 0.36 15.80
CA GLN A 157 -22.03 0.86 16.75
C GLN A 157 -21.68 0.49 18.19
N ILE A 158 -21.63 1.51 19.05
CA ILE A 158 -21.45 1.36 20.49
C ILE A 158 -22.73 1.84 21.18
N VAL A 159 -23.13 1.15 22.24
CA VAL A 159 -24.26 1.46 23.09
C VAL A 159 -23.75 1.81 24.48
N LEU A 160 -24.09 3.00 24.96
CA LEU A 160 -23.78 3.49 26.30
C LEU A 160 -25.06 3.51 27.12
N THR A 161 -25.14 2.71 28.18
CA THR A 161 -26.32 2.67 29.05
C THR A 161 -25.97 3.18 30.45
N PRO A 162 -26.63 4.24 30.92
CA PRO A 162 -26.39 4.74 32.27
C PRO A 162 -27.03 3.83 33.32
N ASP A 163 -26.33 3.59 34.42
CA ASP A 163 -26.82 2.80 35.56
C ASP A 163 -27.90 3.53 36.37
N THR A 164 -27.86 4.86 36.34
CA THR A 164 -28.73 5.78 37.05
C THR A 164 -29.14 6.94 36.14
N ALA A 165 -30.08 7.79 36.59
CA ALA A 165 -30.45 8.96 35.80
C ALA A 165 -29.27 9.93 35.73
N VAL A 166 -28.91 10.35 34.52
CA VAL A 166 -27.76 11.22 34.28
C VAL A 166 -28.04 12.63 34.82
N SER A 167 -27.33 13.08 35.85
CA SER A 167 -27.63 14.35 36.51
C SER A 167 -27.19 15.60 35.71
N TYR A 168 -26.14 15.48 34.91
CA TYR A 168 -25.64 16.52 34.02
C TYR A 168 -25.24 15.91 32.68
N THR A 169 -25.27 16.68 31.60
CA THR A 169 -24.74 16.18 30.32
C THR A 169 -23.29 15.76 30.49
N SER A 170 -22.98 14.51 30.16
CA SER A 170 -21.63 13.93 30.23
C SER A 170 -21.09 13.68 28.83
N THR A 171 -19.77 13.75 28.67
CA THR A 171 -19.12 13.51 27.37
C THR A 171 -18.17 12.31 27.45
N VAL A 172 -18.29 11.40 26.48
CA VAL A 172 -17.34 10.30 26.29
C VAL A 172 -16.58 10.55 24.99
N ALA A 173 -15.25 10.69 25.11
CA ALA A 173 -14.35 10.78 23.97
C ALA A 173 -14.10 9.40 23.37
N ILE A 174 -14.00 9.34 22.04
CA ILE A 174 -13.86 8.13 21.24
C ILE A 174 -12.61 8.28 20.36
N THR A 175 -11.74 7.29 20.39
CA THR A 175 -10.54 7.23 19.54
C THR A 175 -10.46 5.85 18.90
N LEU A 176 -10.21 5.80 17.60
CA LEU A 176 -9.89 4.54 16.93
C LEU A 176 -8.38 4.34 16.97
N VAL A 177 -7.98 3.18 17.48
CA VAL A 177 -6.60 2.71 17.52
C VAL A 177 -6.46 1.67 16.42
N ALA A 178 -5.65 1.99 15.41
CA ALA A 178 -5.39 1.10 14.28
C ALA A 178 -4.79 -0.23 14.77
N GLY A 179 -5.27 -1.34 14.18
CA GLY A 179 -4.69 -2.67 14.32
C GLY A 179 -4.00 -3.06 13.02
N THR A 180 -4.55 -4.04 12.31
CA THR A 180 -4.17 -4.30 10.91
C THR A 180 -4.95 -3.40 9.95
N ALA A 181 -6.19 -3.06 10.29
CA ALA A 181 -6.99 -2.12 9.52
C ALA A 181 -6.42 -0.70 9.61
N THR A 182 -6.39 -0.05 8.46
CA THR A 182 -5.89 1.28 8.16
C THR A 182 -7.03 2.28 7.94
N ASP A 183 -6.71 3.48 7.47
CA ASP A 183 -7.65 4.52 7.08
C ASP A 183 -8.28 4.31 5.69
N ALA A 184 -7.88 3.25 4.97
CA ALA A 184 -8.58 2.79 3.77
C ALA A 184 -9.90 2.08 4.11
N ASP A 185 -9.95 1.36 5.24
CA ASP A 185 -10.95 0.33 5.53
C ASP A 185 -12.16 0.87 6.31
N TYR A 186 -12.05 2.08 6.85
CA TYR A 186 -13.15 2.75 7.54
C TYR A 186 -13.06 4.28 7.51
N VAL A 187 -14.23 4.92 7.61
CA VAL A 187 -14.37 6.37 7.78
C VAL A 187 -14.93 6.68 9.16
N ILE A 188 -14.19 7.46 9.95
CA ILE A 188 -14.63 7.94 11.26
C ILE A 188 -15.81 8.91 11.09
N LEU A 189 -16.90 8.65 11.81
CA LEU A 189 -18.10 9.49 11.83
C LEU A 189 -18.16 10.38 13.08
N LYS A 190 -17.71 9.84 14.23
CA LYS A 190 -17.74 10.55 15.52
C LYS A 190 -16.49 10.26 16.36
N SER A 191 -15.96 11.30 16.98
CA SER A 191 -14.85 11.25 17.94
C SER A 191 -15.29 11.50 19.39
N GLU A 192 -16.58 11.76 19.60
CA GLU A 192 -17.16 11.96 20.93
C GLU A 192 -18.67 11.72 20.90
N VAL A 193 -19.25 11.46 22.08
CA VAL A 193 -20.69 11.33 22.27
C VAL A 193 -21.11 12.02 23.57
N GLU A 194 -22.14 12.86 23.47
CA GLU A 194 -22.80 13.48 24.62
C GLU A 194 -23.94 12.57 25.11
N ILE A 195 -24.00 12.37 26.43
CA ILE A 195 -25.13 11.74 27.10
C ILE A 195 -25.92 12.85 27.79
N PRO A 196 -27.13 13.19 27.31
CA PRO A 196 -27.88 14.32 27.82
C PRO A 196 -28.26 14.17 29.30
N ALA A 197 -28.35 15.30 30.02
CA ALA A 197 -28.93 15.33 31.35
C ALA A 197 -30.35 14.73 31.37
N ALA A 198 -30.72 14.11 32.49
CA ALA A 198 -31.92 13.31 32.73
C ALA A 198 -32.06 12.04 31.86
N SER A 199 -31.04 11.65 31.10
CA SER A 199 -31.08 10.39 30.33
C SER A 199 -31.16 9.18 31.26
N THR A 200 -32.09 8.27 30.94
CA THR A 200 -32.24 6.96 31.58
C THR A 200 -32.25 5.81 30.56
N ALA A 201 -32.20 6.15 29.27
CA ALA A 201 -32.23 5.20 28.17
C ALA A 201 -30.82 4.99 27.58
N PRO A 202 -30.56 3.83 26.96
CA PRO A 202 -29.33 3.61 26.20
C PRO A 202 -29.14 4.63 25.07
N VAL A 203 -27.90 5.06 24.87
CA VAL A 203 -27.48 5.92 23.76
C VAL A 203 -26.65 5.09 22.78
N THR A 204 -27.16 4.90 21.56
CA THR A 204 -26.42 4.25 20.47
C THR A 204 -25.67 5.29 19.66
N VAL A 205 -24.40 5.03 19.38
CA VAL A 205 -23.52 5.90 18.61
C VAL A 205 -22.96 5.14 17.41
N ASP A 206 -23.14 5.70 16.21
CA ASP A 206 -22.43 5.30 15.00
C ASP A 206 -21.04 5.97 15.03
N VAL A 207 -20.00 5.18 15.27
CA VAL A 207 -18.62 5.63 15.49
C VAL A 207 -17.88 5.80 14.17
N ALA A 208 -17.96 4.78 13.32
CA ALA A 208 -17.31 4.72 12.03
C ALA A 208 -18.15 3.87 11.06
N ARG A 209 -17.94 4.08 9.76
CA ARG A 209 -18.53 3.27 8.70
C ARG A 209 -17.42 2.51 8.00
N ILE A 210 -17.59 1.20 7.81
CA ILE A 210 -16.67 0.38 7.02
C ILE A 210 -16.69 0.86 5.56
N VAL A 211 -15.53 0.93 4.94
CA VAL A 211 -15.39 1.19 3.51
C VAL A 211 -15.48 -0.15 2.82
N ASP A 212 -16.24 -0.21 1.74
CA ASP A 212 -16.37 -1.40 0.90
C ASP A 212 -15.60 -1.11 -0.38
N ASP A 213 -14.73 -2.04 -0.77
CA ASP A 213 -14.02 -1.96 -2.04
C ASP A 213 -14.20 -3.24 -2.90
N THR A 214 -13.17 -3.65 -3.64
CA THR A 214 -13.26 -4.84 -4.51
C THR A 214 -12.01 -5.71 -4.42
N LEU A 215 -11.12 -5.42 -3.48
CA LEU A 215 -9.86 -6.09 -3.26
C LEU A 215 -10.09 -7.22 -2.26
N PHE A 216 -9.65 -8.42 -2.64
CA PHE A 216 -9.63 -9.53 -1.71
C PHE A 216 -8.50 -9.35 -0.70
N GLU A 217 -8.84 -9.28 0.57
CA GLU A 217 -7.92 -9.02 1.68
C GLU A 217 -8.13 -10.00 2.84
N ASP A 218 -7.12 -10.14 3.70
CA ASP A 218 -7.29 -10.90 4.94
C ASP A 218 -8.16 -10.08 5.91
N SER A 219 -8.97 -10.75 6.74
CA SER A 219 -9.76 -10.03 7.76
C SER A 219 -8.90 -9.18 8.68
N GLU A 220 -9.31 -7.93 8.84
CA GLU A 220 -8.53 -6.92 9.54
C GLU A 220 -9.12 -6.53 10.89
N THR A 221 -8.34 -5.86 11.72
CA THR A 221 -8.75 -5.49 13.09
C THR A 221 -8.39 -4.05 13.43
N PHE A 222 -9.20 -3.43 14.28
CA PHE A 222 -8.91 -2.17 14.96
C PHE A 222 -9.62 -2.14 16.33
N THR A 223 -9.26 -1.19 17.19
CA THR A 223 -9.85 -1.06 18.53
C THR A 223 -10.50 0.31 18.69
N VAL A 224 -11.73 0.34 19.20
CA VAL A 224 -12.33 1.58 19.69
C VAL A 224 -11.94 1.78 21.15
N SER A 225 -11.23 2.87 21.42
CA SER A 225 -10.85 3.32 22.76
C SER A 225 -11.78 4.44 23.23
N LEU A 226 -12.23 4.36 24.48
CA LEU A 226 -13.17 5.28 25.10
C LEU A 226 -12.58 5.89 26.37
N SER A 227 -12.84 7.17 26.58
CA SER A 227 -12.50 7.84 27.83
C SER A 227 -13.60 8.82 28.25
N ALA A 228 -14.00 8.77 29.51
CA ALA A 228 -14.90 9.77 30.07
C ALA A 228 -14.14 11.08 30.30
N VAL A 229 -14.74 12.21 29.92
CA VAL A 229 -14.14 13.53 30.14
C VAL A 229 -14.24 13.92 31.62
N GLU A 230 -15.36 13.59 32.26
CA GLU A 230 -15.61 13.89 33.67
C GLU A 230 -15.07 12.78 34.59
N SER A 231 -14.35 13.15 35.65
CA SER A 231 -13.74 12.19 36.59
C SER A 231 -14.75 11.40 37.44
N THR A 232 -16.01 11.79 37.41
CA THR A 232 -17.11 11.18 38.18
C THR A 232 -17.88 10.15 37.36
N VAL A 233 -17.52 9.99 36.08
CA VAL A 233 -18.12 9.01 35.17
C VAL A 233 -17.16 7.83 35.01
N THR A 234 -17.66 6.63 35.28
CA THR A 234 -16.91 5.37 35.12
C THR A 234 -17.47 4.59 33.93
N LEU A 235 -16.60 4.08 33.06
CA LEU A 235 -16.98 3.21 31.95
C LEU A 235 -16.76 1.75 32.34
N SER A 236 -17.70 0.85 32.02
CA SER A 236 -17.55 -0.59 32.32
C SER A 236 -16.39 -1.25 31.56
N GLN A 237 -16.04 -0.69 30.41
CA GLN A 237 -14.86 -1.01 29.62
C GLN A 237 -14.46 0.20 28.77
N THR A 238 -13.18 0.27 28.41
CA THR A 238 -12.58 1.41 27.69
C THR A 238 -11.99 1.01 26.35
N GLU A 239 -11.92 -0.28 26.02
CA GLU A 239 -11.36 -0.79 24.77
C GLU A 239 -12.24 -1.90 24.22
N ILE A 240 -12.61 -1.78 22.95
CA ILE A 240 -13.47 -2.74 22.27
C ILE A 240 -12.82 -3.09 20.93
N PRO A 241 -12.37 -4.34 20.72
CA PRO A 241 -11.84 -4.76 19.44
C PRO A 241 -12.97 -4.98 18.43
N PHE A 242 -12.70 -4.65 17.18
CA PHE A 242 -13.55 -4.92 16.02
C PHE A 242 -12.74 -5.65 14.94
N THR A 243 -13.43 -6.47 14.18
CA THR A 243 -12.91 -7.18 13.01
C THR A 243 -13.71 -6.77 11.78
N ILE A 244 -13.02 -6.34 10.74
CA ILE A 244 -13.54 -6.14 9.40
C ILE A 244 -13.35 -7.48 8.67
N ALA A 245 -14.46 -8.09 8.29
CA ALA A 245 -14.45 -9.33 7.54
C ALA A 245 -14.63 -9.00 6.07
N ASP A 246 -13.54 -9.15 5.30
CA ASP A 246 -13.56 -9.04 3.85
C ASP A 246 -14.67 -9.93 3.27
N SER A 247 -15.42 -9.36 2.32
CA SER A 247 -16.49 -10.05 1.60
C SER A 247 -16.17 -10.29 0.12
N ASP A 248 -15.00 -9.83 -0.34
CA ASP A 248 -14.54 -10.05 -1.69
C ASP A 248 -14.05 -11.49 -1.92
N ALA A 249 -13.94 -11.85 -3.21
CA ALA A 249 -13.45 -13.15 -3.64
C ALA A 249 -12.07 -13.00 -4.25
N PRO A 250 -11.16 -13.99 -4.05
CA PRO A 250 -9.81 -13.92 -4.58
C PRO A 250 -9.80 -13.84 -6.10
N ILE A 251 -8.87 -13.05 -6.65
CA ILE A 251 -8.64 -12.97 -8.10
C ILE A 251 -7.86 -14.22 -8.53
N PRO A 252 -8.40 -15.06 -9.44
CA PRO A 252 -7.69 -16.26 -9.87
C PRO A 252 -6.49 -15.89 -10.75
N THR A 253 -5.41 -16.68 -10.69
CA THR A 253 -4.23 -16.54 -11.55
C THR A 253 -4.06 -17.77 -12.45
N VAL A 254 -3.30 -17.62 -13.55
CA VAL A 254 -2.92 -18.76 -14.41
C VAL A 254 -1.73 -19.48 -13.79
N VAL A 255 -1.93 -20.74 -13.42
CA VAL A 255 -0.86 -21.59 -12.90
C VAL A 255 0.00 -22.11 -14.04
N SER A 256 -0.62 -22.65 -15.09
CA SER A 256 0.11 -23.15 -16.26
C SER A 256 -0.76 -23.24 -17.50
N ILE A 257 -0.12 -23.12 -18.66
CA ILE A 257 -0.68 -23.46 -19.97
C ILE A 257 0.27 -24.45 -20.62
N THR A 258 -0.21 -25.67 -20.87
CA THR A 258 0.62 -26.77 -21.37
C THR A 258 -0.01 -27.43 -22.58
N ALA A 259 0.75 -27.73 -23.63
CA ALA A 259 0.22 -28.48 -24.76
C ALA A 259 0.36 -29.99 -24.59
N ALA A 260 -0.70 -30.72 -24.88
CA ALA A 260 -0.66 -32.17 -24.99
C ALA A 260 0.09 -32.58 -26.28
N GLY A 261 1.17 -33.35 -26.13
CA GLY A 261 1.96 -33.90 -27.25
C GLY A 261 3.33 -33.24 -27.51
N GLY A 262 3.73 -32.23 -26.73
CA GLY A 262 5.10 -31.71 -26.73
C GLY A 262 6.02 -32.57 -25.85
N ASP A 263 7.23 -32.90 -26.33
CA ASP A 263 8.27 -33.55 -25.54
C ASP A 263 8.62 -32.69 -24.29
N THR A 264 8.25 -33.16 -23.10
CA THR A 264 8.43 -32.44 -21.83
C THR A 264 9.78 -32.73 -21.16
N THR A 265 10.81 -33.14 -21.90
CA THR A 265 12.15 -33.34 -21.32
C THR A 265 13.06 -32.12 -21.56
N PRO A 266 13.62 -31.49 -20.51
CA PRO A 266 14.77 -30.60 -20.67
C PRO A 266 16.00 -31.48 -20.91
N SER A 267 16.07 -32.09 -22.09
CA SER A 267 17.22 -32.88 -22.50
C SER A 267 18.14 -32.00 -23.34
N SER A 268 19.32 -31.73 -22.79
CA SER A 268 20.49 -31.36 -23.57
C SER A 268 20.57 -32.17 -24.87
N VAL A 269 20.75 -31.46 -25.99
CA VAL A 269 21.02 -31.98 -27.34
C VAL A 269 19.83 -32.73 -27.98
N LYS A 270 19.05 -32.00 -28.79
CA LYS A 270 18.30 -32.56 -29.92
C LYS A 270 18.48 -31.66 -31.14
N TYR A 271 18.95 -32.24 -32.24
CA TYR A 271 19.09 -31.54 -33.53
C TYR A 271 17.70 -31.18 -34.09
N PRO A 272 17.57 -30.09 -34.88
CA PRO A 272 16.28 -29.54 -35.32
C PRO A 272 15.39 -30.43 -36.23
N TRP A 273 15.81 -31.64 -36.59
CA TRP A 273 15.06 -32.51 -37.51
C TRP A 273 14.55 -33.82 -36.90
N GLU A 274 14.75 -34.07 -35.60
CA GLU A 274 14.02 -35.16 -34.94
C GLU A 274 12.65 -34.67 -34.43
N HIS A 275 11.61 -35.11 -35.15
CA HIS A 275 10.17 -34.97 -34.88
C HIS A 275 9.53 -33.62 -35.28
N ALA A 276 9.40 -33.39 -36.59
CA ALA A 276 8.25 -32.63 -37.10
C ALA A 276 7.03 -33.56 -37.19
N GLU A 277 6.27 -33.71 -36.10
CA GLU A 277 4.90 -34.20 -36.24
C GLU A 277 4.05 -33.06 -36.80
N THR A 278 3.57 -33.20 -38.04
CA THR A 278 2.56 -32.32 -38.62
C THR A 278 1.25 -32.51 -37.86
N ALA A 279 1.08 -31.80 -36.75
CA ALA A 279 -0.18 -31.79 -36.04
C ALA A 279 -1.16 -30.84 -36.76
N GLU A 280 -2.28 -31.37 -37.26
CA GLU A 280 -3.39 -30.55 -37.82
C GLU A 280 -4.09 -29.73 -36.72
N SER A 281 -3.90 -30.12 -35.45
CA SER A 281 -4.41 -29.47 -34.26
C SER A 281 -3.51 -29.71 -33.05
N VAL A 282 -3.51 -28.79 -32.09
CA VAL A 282 -2.85 -28.91 -30.78
C VAL A 282 -3.89 -28.69 -29.68
N THR A 283 -3.80 -29.44 -28.58
CA THR A 283 -4.67 -29.26 -27.42
C THR A 283 -3.87 -28.67 -26.27
N PHE A 284 -4.23 -27.46 -25.83
CA PHE A 284 -3.72 -26.85 -24.61
C PHE A 284 -4.56 -27.23 -23.42
N THR A 285 -3.91 -27.42 -22.27
CA THR A 285 -4.51 -27.53 -20.95
C THR A 285 -4.10 -26.30 -20.15
N ALA A 286 -5.07 -25.45 -19.80
CA ALA A 286 -4.85 -24.31 -18.92
C ALA A 286 -5.35 -24.65 -17.50
N THR A 287 -4.52 -24.34 -16.50
CA THR A 287 -4.80 -24.55 -15.07
C THR A 287 -4.79 -23.22 -14.34
N PHE A 288 -5.80 -22.99 -13.50
CA PHE A 288 -5.97 -21.78 -12.69
C PHE A 288 -5.71 -22.06 -11.21
N SER A 289 -5.37 -21.02 -10.44
CA SER A 289 -5.13 -21.12 -8.98
C SER A 289 -6.39 -21.54 -8.22
N ASP A 290 -7.54 -21.08 -8.69
CA ASP A 290 -8.84 -21.24 -8.04
C ASP A 290 -9.91 -21.73 -9.02
N ALA A 291 -11.06 -22.13 -8.47
CA ALA A 291 -12.19 -22.51 -9.30
C ALA A 291 -12.68 -21.30 -10.09
N VAL A 292 -12.80 -21.40 -11.40
CA VAL A 292 -13.14 -20.28 -12.30
C VAL A 292 -14.51 -20.45 -12.96
N VAL A 293 -15.08 -19.32 -13.38
CA VAL A 293 -16.32 -19.23 -14.18
C VAL A 293 -16.13 -18.28 -15.37
N ASN A 294 -17.04 -18.36 -16.33
CA ASN A 294 -17.05 -17.63 -17.62
C ASN A 294 -15.92 -17.92 -18.58
N VAL A 295 -15.09 -18.93 -18.30
CA VAL A 295 -14.06 -19.36 -19.25
C VAL A 295 -14.69 -19.80 -20.58
N ASP A 296 -14.36 -19.11 -21.65
CA ASP A 296 -14.78 -19.37 -23.02
C ASP A 296 -13.68 -19.06 -24.04
N PRO A 297 -13.83 -19.41 -25.34
CA PRO A 297 -12.79 -19.20 -26.34
C PRO A 297 -12.31 -17.75 -26.54
N SER A 298 -13.12 -16.75 -26.17
CA SER A 298 -12.77 -15.33 -26.32
C SER A 298 -11.80 -14.84 -25.23
N ASP A 299 -11.65 -15.60 -24.14
CA ASP A 299 -10.69 -15.34 -23.07
C ASP A 299 -9.24 -15.68 -23.45
N PHE A 300 -9.01 -16.27 -24.63
CA PHE A 300 -7.71 -16.72 -25.05
C PHE A 300 -7.29 -16.08 -26.37
N ALA A 301 -6.00 -15.81 -26.49
CA ALA A 301 -5.36 -15.31 -27.70
C ALA A 301 -4.26 -16.27 -28.15
N LEU A 302 -4.05 -16.40 -29.47
CA LEU A 302 -2.94 -17.19 -29.98
C LEU A 302 -1.65 -16.36 -29.94
N ALA A 303 -0.64 -16.90 -29.27
CA ALA A 303 0.71 -16.36 -29.24
C ALA A 303 1.54 -17.00 -30.36
N VAL A 304 1.59 -16.36 -31.53
CA VAL A 304 2.27 -16.93 -32.70
C VAL A 304 3.62 -16.28 -32.98
N THR A 305 4.59 -17.08 -33.40
CA THR A 305 5.85 -16.59 -33.97
C THR A 305 5.94 -16.92 -35.46
N GLY A 306 6.75 -16.17 -36.20
CA GLY A 306 6.91 -16.38 -37.64
C GLY A 306 5.62 -16.15 -38.43
N SER A 307 5.30 -17.07 -39.34
CA SER A 307 4.05 -17.08 -40.11
C SER A 307 3.04 -18.12 -39.60
N ALA A 308 3.28 -18.69 -38.41
CA ALA A 308 2.41 -19.68 -37.82
C ALA A 308 1.00 -19.09 -37.61
N ALA A 309 -0.01 -19.89 -37.93
CA ALA A 309 -1.41 -19.53 -37.79
C ALA A 309 -2.20 -20.74 -37.30
N GLY A 310 -3.28 -20.46 -36.59
CA GLY A 310 -4.21 -21.45 -36.09
C GLY A 310 -5.53 -20.80 -35.75
N ARG A 311 -6.51 -21.61 -35.37
CA ARG A 311 -7.81 -21.15 -34.90
C ARG A 311 -8.17 -21.87 -33.62
N ILE A 312 -8.59 -21.11 -32.60
CA ILE A 312 -9.21 -21.70 -31.41
C ILE A 312 -10.53 -22.35 -31.85
N ALA A 313 -10.55 -23.67 -31.80
CA ALA A 313 -11.53 -24.51 -32.46
C ALA A 313 -12.64 -24.96 -31.53
N SER A 314 -12.24 -25.43 -30.34
CA SER A 314 -13.15 -25.91 -29.32
C SER A 314 -12.57 -25.72 -27.94
N PHE A 315 -13.48 -25.60 -26.97
CA PHE A 315 -13.19 -25.42 -25.56
C PHE A 315 -13.94 -26.49 -24.77
N ARG A 316 -13.31 -27.01 -23.71
CA ARG A 316 -13.93 -27.96 -22.80
C ARG A 316 -13.39 -27.77 -21.39
N ALA A 317 -14.27 -27.44 -20.45
CA ALA A 317 -13.95 -27.55 -19.03
C ALA A 317 -13.77 -29.02 -18.64
N ILE A 318 -12.62 -29.35 -18.04
CA ILE A 318 -12.31 -30.71 -17.55
C ILE A 318 -12.23 -30.78 -16.02
N GLY A 319 -12.19 -29.64 -15.34
CA GLY A 319 -12.30 -29.50 -13.90
C GLY A 319 -12.82 -28.11 -13.53
N ALA A 320 -12.94 -27.85 -12.22
CA ALA A 320 -13.31 -26.52 -11.73
C ALA A 320 -12.20 -25.48 -11.94
N THR A 321 -10.95 -25.93 -12.05
CA THR A 321 -9.73 -25.13 -12.19
C THR A 321 -8.97 -25.41 -13.49
N THR A 322 -9.52 -26.26 -14.38
CA THR A 322 -8.77 -26.77 -15.54
C THR A 322 -9.64 -26.87 -16.77
N VAL A 323 -9.12 -26.38 -17.89
CA VAL A 323 -9.80 -26.36 -19.18
C VAL A 323 -8.90 -26.88 -20.29
N GLU A 324 -9.50 -27.55 -21.28
CA GLU A 324 -8.85 -27.94 -22.54
C GLU A 324 -9.27 -26.98 -23.65
N ILE A 325 -8.29 -26.48 -24.40
CA ILE A 325 -8.48 -25.62 -25.57
C ILE A 325 -7.83 -26.30 -26.76
N VAL A 326 -8.63 -26.60 -27.79
CA VAL A 326 -8.11 -27.15 -29.05
C VAL A 326 -7.89 -26.01 -30.02
N VAL A 327 -6.69 -25.92 -30.56
CA VAL A 327 -6.35 -25.03 -31.68
C VAL A 327 -6.17 -25.91 -32.92
N ASP A 328 -6.99 -25.66 -33.95
CA ASP A 328 -6.96 -26.40 -35.21
C ASP A 328 -6.47 -25.51 -36.38
N SER A 329 -6.56 -26.05 -37.59
CA SER A 329 -6.26 -25.33 -38.82
C SER A 329 -4.83 -24.79 -38.83
N LEU A 330 -3.91 -25.55 -38.22
CA LEU A 330 -2.53 -25.14 -38.02
C LEU A 330 -1.79 -25.06 -39.36
N SER A 331 -1.13 -23.93 -39.60
CA SER A 331 -0.44 -23.64 -40.85
C SER A 331 0.71 -22.65 -40.64
N GLY A 332 1.61 -22.51 -41.62
CA GLY A 332 2.74 -21.60 -41.56
C GLY A 332 3.91 -22.11 -40.71
N GLU A 333 4.97 -21.28 -40.64
CA GLU A 333 6.24 -21.60 -39.97
C GLU A 333 6.38 -20.80 -38.67
N GLY A 334 6.67 -21.47 -37.55
CA GLY A 334 6.90 -20.83 -36.25
C GLY A 334 6.34 -21.63 -35.07
N THR A 335 5.94 -20.96 -34.01
CA THR A 335 5.29 -21.54 -32.82
C THR A 335 3.87 -21.02 -32.70
N VAL A 336 2.99 -21.85 -32.15
CA VAL A 336 1.64 -21.44 -31.73
C VAL A 336 1.54 -21.74 -30.24
N GLY A 337 1.52 -20.70 -29.43
CA GLY A 337 1.18 -20.73 -28.00
C GLY A 337 -0.22 -20.18 -27.76
N LEU A 338 -0.63 -20.20 -26.48
CA LEU A 338 -1.92 -19.71 -26.04
C LEU A 338 -1.69 -18.78 -24.84
N ASP A 339 -2.15 -17.54 -24.96
CA ASP A 339 -2.12 -16.52 -23.91
C ASP A 339 -3.55 -16.20 -23.46
N ILE A 340 -3.68 -15.50 -22.33
CA ILE A 340 -4.95 -14.90 -21.92
C ILE A 340 -5.21 -13.63 -22.75
N ALA A 341 -6.43 -13.49 -23.26
CA ALA A 341 -6.86 -12.31 -23.99
C ALA A 341 -7.05 -11.11 -23.07
N ALA A 342 -6.64 -9.92 -23.52
CA ALA A 342 -6.71 -8.67 -22.75
C ALA A 342 -8.11 -8.25 -22.28
N GLY A 343 -9.17 -8.87 -22.79
CA GLY A 343 -10.57 -8.59 -22.43
C GLY A 343 -11.26 -9.76 -21.73
N THR A 344 -10.49 -10.68 -21.12
CA THR A 344 -11.06 -11.83 -20.43
C THR A 344 -12.02 -11.42 -19.31
N ASP A 345 -13.08 -12.19 -19.11
CA ASP A 345 -14.00 -12.03 -17.98
C ASP A 345 -13.98 -13.23 -17.01
N ILE A 346 -12.97 -14.09 -17.16
CA ILE A 346 -12.66 -15.19 -16.25
C ILE A 346 -12.54 -14.62 -14.84
N ARG A 347 -13.31 -15.18 -13.90
CA ARG A 347 -13.24 -14.79 -12.48
C ARG A 347 -13.44 -15.99 -11.58
N ALA A 348 -13.16 -15.82 -10.29
CA ALA A 348 -13.37 -16.89 -9.34
C ALA A 348 -14.86 -17.28 -9.28
N ARG A 349 -15.11 -18.56 -9.03
CA ARG A 349 -16.46 -19.12 -8.95
C ARG A 349 -17.29 -18.50 -7.82
N LEU A 350 -16.61 -17.99 -6.79
CA LEU A 350 -17.24 -17.31 -5.67
C LEU A 350 -17.62 -15.85 -5.97
N GLY A 351 -17.15 -15.26 -7.07
CA GLY A 351 -17.36 -13.85 -7.41
C GLY A 351 -16.03 -13.13 -7.65
N GLY A 352 -16.02 -11.81 -7.51
CA GLY A 352 -14.80 -10.98 -7.55
C GLY A 352 -14.43 -10.45 -8.95
N GLN A 353 -13.28 -9.78 -8.99
CA GLN A 353 -12.73 -9.17 -10.20
C GLN A 353 -12.31 -10.23 -11.25
N PRO A 354 -12.33 -9.87 -12.54
CA PRO A 354 -11.72 -10.69 -13.58
C PRO A 354 -10.22 -10.92 -13.34
N LEU A 355 -9.73 -12.07 -13.82
CA LEU A 355 -8.32 -12.43 -13.90
C LEU A 355 -7.53 -11.33 -14.62
N ASP A 356 -6.38 -10.95 -14.07
CA ASP A 356 -5.47 -10.01 -14.73
C ASP A 356 -4.74 -10.70 -15.89
N PRO A 357 -4.99 -10.31 -17.16
CA PRO A 357 -4.38 -10.95 -18.32
C PRO A 357 -2.89 -10.60 -18.50
N THR A 358 -2.33 -9.70 -17.68
CA THR A 358 -0.93 -9.26 -17.77
C THR A 358 0.02 -10.00 -16.84
N GLU A 359 -0.51 -10.75 -15.86
CA GLU A 359 0.26 -11.61 -14.98
C GLU A 359 0.71 -12.88 -15.73
N PRO A 360 2.02 -13.16 -15.85
CA PRO A 360 2.53 -14.32 -16.56
C PRO A 360 2.19 -15.63 -15.82
N ALA A 361 1.97 -16.71 -16.56
CA ALA A 361 1.80 -18.03 -15.94
C ALA A 361 3.10 -18.45 -15.23
N THR A 362 2.98 -19.13 -14.09
CA THR A 362 4.16 -19.53 -13.28
C THR A 362 4.96 -20.68 -13.93
N ASP A 363 4.36 -21.44 -14.84
CA ASP A 363 5.01 -22.41 -15.73
C ASP A 363 4.44 -22.27 -17.17
N ASP A 364 5.07 -21.44 -18.00
CA ASP A 364 4.77 -21.38 -19.44
C ASP A 364 5.58 -22.43 -20.20
N VAL A 365 4.90 -23.45 -20.72
CA VAL A 365 5.47 -24.42 -21.65
C VAL A 365 4.92 -24.13 -23.04
N LEU A 366 5.63 -23.28 -23.80
CA LEU A 366 5.34 -23.04 -25.22
C LEU A 366 5.50 -24.34 -26.02
N SER A 367 4.45 -24.75 -26.73
CA SER A 367 4.54 -25.84 -27.71
C SER A 367 4.86 -25.32 -29.11
N VAL A 368 5.81 -25.99 -29.76
CA VAL A 368 6.18 -25.75 -31.15
C VAL A 368 5.25 -26.58 -32.06
N VAL A 369 4.58 -25.95 -33.04
CA VAL A 369 3.89 -26.65 -34.12
C VAL A 369 4.50 -26.21 -35.45
N ARG A 370 5.07 -27.15 -36.22
CA ARG A 370 5.50 -26.93 -37.62
C ARG A 370 4.60 -27.72 -38.57
N SER A 371 3.98 -27.06 -39.56
CA SER A 371 3.19 -27.70 -40.61
C SER A 371 3.88 -27.57 -41.98
N ALA A 372 3.85 -28.66 -42.76
CA ALA A 372 4.73 -28.91 -43.90
C ALA A 372 4.57 -27.97 -45.12
N VAL A 373 5.72 -27.69 -45.76
CA VAL A 373 5.97 -26.92 -47.00
C VAL A 373 5.14 -27.47 -48.20
N PRO A 374 4.53 -26.61 -49.06
CA PRO A 374 5.24 -26.13 -50.25
C PRO A 374 5.06 -24.65 -50.65
N SER A 375 6.20 -24.09 -51.08
CA SER A 375 6.44 -22.91 -51.94
C SER A 375 6.18 -21.49 -51.42
N THR A 376 7.29 -20.89 -50.95
CA THR A 376 7.70 -19.47 -51.00
C THR A 376 6.77 -18.41 -50.39
N PRO A 377 7.23 -17.80 -49.28
CA PRO A 377 7.20 -16.34 -49.20
C PRO A 377 8.49 -15.75 -48.60
N ALA A 378 8.84 -14.55 -49.08
CA ALA A 378 9.94 -13.77 -48.56
C ALA A 378 9.67 -13.30 -47.11
N SER A 379 10.74 -13.35 -46.31
CA SER A 379 11.03 -12.46 -45.18
C SER A 379 10.72 -12.94 -43.75
N VAL A 380 11.19 -14.12 -43.38
CA VAL A 380 12.26 -14.24 -42.38
C VAL A 380 13.31 -15.12 -43.06
N VAL A 381 14.41 -14.52 -43.49
CA VAL A 381 15.44 -15.23 -44.26
C VAL A 381 16.12 -16.17 -43.27
N ASP A 382 15.87 -17.47 -43.40
CA ASP A 382 16.82 -18.49 -42.97
C ASP A 382 18.17 -18.08 -43.58
N PRO A 383 19.16 -17.65 -42.78
CA PRO A 383 20.37 -17.08 -43.33
C PRO A 383 21.18 -18.10 -44.11
N LEU A 384 20.87 -19.40 -44.04
CA LEU A 384 21.45 -20.42 -44.92
C LEU A 384 20.49 -21.57 -45.24
N ARG A 385 20.17 -21.73 -46.53
CA ARG A 385 19.56 -22.96 -47.01
C ARG A 385 20.65 -23.98 -47.34
N VAL A 386 20.93 -24.91 -46.43
CA VAL A 386 21.78 -26.07 -46.72
C VAL A 386 20.93 -27.13 -47.42
N ILE A 387 21.14 -27.31 -48.72
CA ILE A 387 20.48 -28.35 -49.50
C ILE A 387 21.46 -29.52 -49.62
N VAL A 388 21.22 -30.54 -48.80
CA VAL A 388 21.90 -31.83 -48.91
C VAL A 388 21.19 -32.65 -49.97
N SER A 389 21.87 -32.97 -51.07
CA SER A 389 21.33 -33.90 -52.06
C SER A 389 21.67 -35.33 -51.67
N GLY A 390 20.82 -36.28 -52.07
CA GLY A 390 20.95 -37.71 -51.73
C GLY A 390 22.15 -38.43 -52.35
N ASP A 391 23.17 -37.71 -52.78
CA ASP A 391 24.41 -38.16 -53.43
C ASP A 391 25.66 -37.71 -52.66
N GLU A 392 25.56 -37.51 -51.34
CA GLU A 392 26.65 -37.11 -50.42
C GLU A 392 27.21 -35.70 -50.69
N THR A 393 26.51 -34.88 -51.48
CA THR A 393 26.91 -33.49 -51.76
C THR A 393 26.04 -32.46 -51.05
N VAL A 394 26.64 -31.31 -50.75
CA VAL A 394 26.04 -30.20 -50.02
C VAL A 394 26.06 -28.95 -50.89
N THR A 395 24.89 -28.40 -51.20
CA THR A 395 24.76 -27.07 -51.80
C THR A 395 24.35 -26.08 -50.72
N LEU A 396 25.10 -24.99 -50.58
CA LEU A 396 24.86 -23.96 -49.58
C LEU A 396 24.36 -22.70 -50.27
N ASP A 397 23.11 -22.33 -49.97
CA ASP A 397 22.57 -21.02 -50.30
C ASP A 397 23.03 -20.03 -49.22
N ILE A 398 24.14 -19.36 -49.49
CA ILE A 398 24.75 -18.39 -48.57
C ILE A 398 23.97 -17.08 -48.63
N GLN A 399 23.08 -16.84 -47.65
CA GLN A 399 22.37 -15.57 -47.56
C GLN A 399 23.21 -14.58 -46.72
N GLY A 400 23.72 -13.55 -47.39
CA GLY A 400 24.46 -12.45 -46.78
C GLY A 400 25.98 -12.51 -46.96
N PRO A 401 26.69 -11.41 -46.63
CA PRO A 401 28.13 -11.31 -46.88
C PRO A 401 28.92 -12.24 -45.95
N VAL A 402 29.83 -13.01 -46.53
CA VAL A 402 30.90 -13.70 -45.80
C VAL A 402 32.04 -12.70 -45.60
N SER A 403 32.51 -12.59 -44.36
CA SER A 403 33.68 -11.78 -43.99
C SER A 403 34.75 -12.67 -43.38
N VAL A 404 35.95 -12.14 -43.14
CA VAL A 404 36.99 -12.86 -42.39
C VAL A 404 37.22 -12.13 -41.08
N VAL A 405 36.93 -12.80 -39.96
CA VAL A 405 37.13 -12.28 -38.62
C VAL A 405 38.08 -13.21 -37.88
N SER A 406 39.20 -12.67 -37.38
CA SER A 406 40.25 -13.45 -36.72
C SER A 406 40.78 -14.64 -37.55
N GLY A 407 40.81 -14.49 -38.88
CA GLY A 407 41.26 -15.54 -39.81
C GLY A 407 40.20 -16.59 -40.14
N VAL A 408 38.98 -16.47 -39.62
CA VAL A 408 37.89 -17.43 -39.81
C VAL A 408 36.81 -16.85 -40.73
N PRO A 409 36.27 -17.61 -41.70
CA PRO A 409 35.08 -17.21 -42.44
C PRO A 409 33.90 -16.99 -41.49
N PHE A 410 33.39 -15.77 -41.47
CA PHE A 410 32.39 -15.31 -40.52
C PHE A 410 31.15 -14.76 -41.23
N GLN A 411 30.00 -15.28 -40.84
CA GLN A 411 28.68 -14.88 -41.33
C GLN A 411 27.87 -14.29 -40.19
N ALA A 412 27.73 -12.95 -40.18
CA ALA A 412 27.05 -12.24 -39.11
C ALA A 412 25.58 -12.66 -38.94
N ALA A 413 24.88 -12.91 -40.04
CA ALA A 413 23.47 -13.31 -40.01
C ALA A 413 23.29 -14.71 -39.38
N TYR A 414 24.13 -15.67 -39.76
CA TYR A 414 24.18 -17.00 -39.14
C TYR A 414 24.55 -16.92 -37.66
N TYR A 415 25.58 -16.15 -37.34
CA TYR A 415 26.07 -16.03 -35.96
C TYR A 415 25.02 -15.46 -35.02
N LEU A 416 24.23 -14.47 -35.43
CA LEU A 416 23.14 -13.92 -34.61
C LEU A 416 21.92 -14.85 -34.52
N TYR A 417 21.69 -15.64 -35.57
CA TYR A 417 20.63 -16.64 -35.58
C TYR A 417 20.91 -17.76 -34.57
N GLU A 418 22.13 -18.32 -34.57
CA GLU A 418 22.53 -19.38 -33.64
C GLU A 418 22.75 -18.87 -32.20
N ASN A 419 22.93 -17.56 -32.03
CA ASN A 419 23.26 -16.96 -30.73
C ASN A 419 22.29 -15.81 -30.37
N PRO A 420 21.02 -16.11 -30.01
CA PRO A 420 20.02 -15.09 -29.66
C PRO A 420 20.44 -14.21 -28.47
N ASP A 421 21.23 -14.75 -27.55
CA ASP A 421 21.81 -14.01 -26.42
C ASP A 421 22.75 -12.88 -26.91
N VAL A 422 23.52 -13.13 -27.97
CA VAL A 422 24.38 -12.12 -28.60
C VAL A 422 23.56 -11.07 -29.33
N ALA A 423 22.48 -11.48 -30.01
CA ALA A 423 21.55 -10.54 -30.64
C ALA A 423 20.92 -9.60 -29.59
N ALA A 424 20.51 -10.13 -28.44
CA ALA A 424 20.01 -9.34 -27.32
C ALA A 424 21.07 -8.41 -26.75
N ALA A 425 22.32 -8.87 -26.60
CA ALA A 425 23.43 -8.05 -26.10
C ALA A 425 23.76 -6.87 -27.04
N ILE A 426 23.63 -7.06 -28.37
CA ILE A 426 23.79 -5.98 -29.35
C ILE A 426 22.61 -5.00 -29.29
N ALA A 427 21.37 -5.50 -29.18
CA ALA A 427 20.18 -4.66 -29.04
C ALA A 427 20.25 -3.79 -27.76
N ALA A 428 20.81 -4.33 -26.69
CA ALA A 428 21.07 -3.62 -25.43
C ALA A 428 22.29 -2.69 -25.48
N GLY A 429 23.04 -2.65 -26.59
CA GLY A 429 24.24 -1.83 -26.75
C GLY A 429 25.46 -2.30 -25.96
N ALA A 430 25.43 -3.52 -25.39
CA ALA A 430 26.53 -4.09 -24.62
C ALA A 430 27.71 -4.51 -25.52
N VAL A 431 27.43 -4.87 -26.78
CA VAL A 431 28.45 -5.18 -27.80
C VAL A 431 28.10 -4.47 -29.10
N PRO A 432 29.07 -3.88 -29.83
CA PRO A 432 28.78 -3.06 -31.01
C PRO A 432 28.18 -3.84 -32.19
N ASP A 433 28.68 -5.05 -32.46
CA ASP A 433 28.24 -5.89 -33.57
C ASP A 433 28.67 -7.37 -33.38
N ALA A 434 28.13 -8.24 -34.22
CA ALA A 434 28.36 -9.68 -34.19
C ALA A 434 29.85 -10.05 -34.38
N ALA A 435 30.55 -9.34 -35.27
CA ALA A 435 31.97 -9.59 -35.54
C ALA A 435 32.85 -9.25 -34.33
N THR A 436 32.51 -8.17 -33.63
CA THR A 436 33.17 -7.74 -32.39
C THR A 436 32.91 -8.74 -31.26
N HIS A 437 31.69 -9.27 -31.15
CA HIS A 437 31.40 -10.35 -30.20
C HIS A 437 32.23 -11.59 -30.53
N PHE A 438 32.19 -12.05 -31.77
CA PHE A 438 32.91 -13.24 -32.22
C PHE A 438 34.43 -13.14 -31.99
N ALA A 439 35.03 -12.00 -32.35
CA ALA A 439 36.46 -11.76 -32.19
C ALA A 439 36.91 -11.72 -30.71
N ARG A 440 36.04 -11.28 -29.80
CA ARG A 440 36.34 -11.17 -28.36
C ARG A 440 36.02 -12.44 -27.58
N PHE A 441 34.95 -13.13 -27.93
CA PHE A 441 34.35 -14.20 -27.13
C PHE A 441 34.07 -15.45 -27.97
N GLY A 442 33.41 -15.29 -29.12
CA GLY A 442 32.91 -16.43 -29.90
C GLY A 442 33.97 -17.45 -30.30
N LEU A 443 35.19 -17.01 -30.65
CA LEU A 443 36.28 -17.92 -30.98
C LEU A 443 36.66 -18.81 -29.78
N THR A 444 36.80 -18.23 -28.60
CA THR A 444 37.18 -18.97 -27.38
C THR A 444 36.02 -19.74 -26.75
N GLU A 445 34.79 -19.34 -27.02
CA GLU A 445 33.57 -20.01 -26.57
C GLU A 445 33.13 -21.16 -27.48
N GLY A 446 33.81 -21.36 -28.62
CA GLY A 446 33.45 -22.42 -29.59
C GLY A 446 32.15 -22.13 -30.35
N ARG A 447 31.72 -20.86 -30.44
CA ARG A 447 30.48 -20.49 -31.14
C ARG A 447 30.68 -20.55 -32.65
N ALA A 448 29.86 -21.33 -33.34
CA ALA A 448 29.94 -21.55 -34.78
C ALA A 448 29.86 -20.22 -35.58
N PRO A 449 30.90 -19.85 -36.35
CA PRO A 449 30.94 -18.60 -37.12
C PRO A 449 30.25 -18.68 -38.48
N ASN A 450 30.01 -19.90 -38.95
CA ASN A 450 29.35 -20.26 -40.20
C ASN A 450 28.81 -21.70 -40.07
N PRO A 451 27.87 -22.16 -40.93
CA PRO A 451 27.26 -23.49 -40.83
C PRO A 451 28.17 -24.68 -41.05
N LEU A 452 29.37 -24.47 -41.59
CA LEU A 452 30.28 -25.57 -41.86
C LEU A 452 31.10 -25.97 -40.65
N PHE A 453 31.04 -25.22 -39.55
CA PHE A 453 31.73 -25.55 -38.32
C PHE A 453 30.75 -25.99 -37.22
N ASP A 454 31.00 -27.16 -36.64
CA ASP A 454 30.28 -27.69 -35.48
C ASP A 454 31.29 -28.04 -34.39
N GLU A 455 31.26 -27.28 -33.29
CA GLU A 455 32.16 -27.45 -32.15
C GLU A 455 32.05 -28.85 -31.53
N SER A 456 30.83 -29.36 -31.34
CA SER A 456 30.60 -30.63 -30.66
C SER A 456 31.09 -31.78 -31.52
N TRP A 457 30.73 -31.76 -32.80
CA TRP A 457 31.19 -32.75 -33.77
C TRP A 457 32.72 -32.70 -33.92
N TYR A 458 33.30 -31.50 -34.01
CA TYR A 458 34.74 -31.33 -34.17
C TYR A 458 35.50 -31.92 -32.99
N LEU A 459 35.06 -31.70 -31.75
CA LEU A 459 35.69 -32.28 -30.57
C LEU A 459 35.49 -33.80 -30.48
N GLU A 460 34.31 -34.31 -30.84
CA GLU A 460 34.03 -35.75 -30.87
C GLU A 460 34.96 -36.50 -31.85
N HIS A 461 35.25 -35.89 -33.00
CA HIS A 461 36.05 -36.50 -34.06
C HIS A 461 37.55 -36.22 -33.93
N ASN A 462 37.96 -35.33 -33.02
CA ASN A 462 39.34 -34.94 -32.80
C ASN A 462 39.71 -35.07 -31.31
N ALA A 463 39.87 -36.33 -30.87
CA ALA A 463 40.11 -36.66 -29.45
C ALA A 463 41.33 -35.96 -28.84
N ASP A 464 42.37 -35.69 -29.64
CA ASP A 464 43.54 -34.92 -29.22
C ASP A 464 43.21 -33.44 -28.93
N VAL A 465 42.32 -32.85 -29.72
CA VAL A 465 41.80 -31.49 -29.51
C VAL A 465 40.87 -31.46 -28.31
N ALA A 466 39.96 -32.42 -28.17
CA ALA A 466 39.10 -32.54 -27.00
C ALA A 466 39.91 -32.64 -25.70
N ALA A 467 41.00 -33.43 -25.70
CA ALA A 467 41.91 -33.51 -24.58
C ALA A 467 42.63 -32.18 -24.29
N ALA A 468 43.05 -31.45 -25.34
CA ALA A 468 43.69 -30.14 -25.19
C ALA A 468 42.74 -29.06 -24.64
N VAL A 469 41.47 -29.08 -25.05
CA VAL A 469 40.41 -28.19 -24.52
C VAL A 469 40.08 -28.54 -23.07
N ALA A 470 39.91 -29.82 -22.75
CA ALA A 470 39.70 -30.28 -21.37
C ALA A 470 40.88 -29.93 -20.43
N ALA A 471 42.10 -29.92 -20.97
CA ALA A 471 43.31 -29.50 -20.25
C ALA A 471 43.50 -27.97 -20.21
N GLY A 472 42.60 -27.18 -20.82
CA GLY A 472 42.68 -25.72 -20.89
C GLY A 472 43.88 -25.19 -21.69
N SER A 473 44.54 -26.02 -22.49
CA SER A 473 45.68 -25.62 -23.33
C SER A 473 45.24 -24.89 -24.61
N ILE A 474 44.00 -25.11 -25.03
CA ILE A 474 43.28 -24.41 -26.09
C ILE A 474 41.87 -24.13 -25.55
N ALA A 475 41.25 -23.02 -25.91
CA ALA A 475 39.95 -22.59 -25.38
C ALA A 475 38.76 -23.35 -26.00
N SER A 476 38.85 -23.72 -27.27
CA SER A 476 37.78 -24.39 -28.03
C SER A 476 38.33 -25.20 -29.20
N GLY A 477 37.51 -26.12 -29.73
CA GLY A 477 37.73 -26.81 -30.99
C GLY A 477 37.81 -25.83 -32.16
N LEU A 478 36.99 -24.78 -32.16
CA LEU A 478 37.03 -23.71 -33.16
C LEU A 478 38.36 -22.97 -33.17
N GLN A 479 38.91 -22.67 -31.98
CA GLN A 479 40.22 -22.05 -31.88
C GLN A 479 41.31 -22.96 -32.45
N HIS A 480 41.26 -24.27 -32.17
CA HIS A 480 42.16 -25.22 -32.80
C HIS A 480 41.98 -25.26 -34.32
N TYR A 481 40.74 -25.30 -34.79
CA TYR A 481 40.43 -25.37 -36.22
C TYR A 481 41.00 -24.16 -36.98
N ALA A 482 40.79 -22.95 -36.45
CA ALA A 482 41.28 -21.70 -37.00
C ALA A 482 42.82 -21.60 -37.05
N LEU A 483 43.51 -22.15 -36.05
CA LEU A 483 44.97 -22.05 -35.94
C LEU A 483 45.71 -23.18 -36.67
N SER A 484 45.14 -24.39 -36.67
CA SER A 484 45.80 -25.61 -37.13
C SER A 484 44.88 -26.51 -37.94
N GLY A 485 43.64 -26.73 -37.52
CA GLY A 485 42.77 -27.77 -38.09
C GLY A 485 42.49 -27.62 -39.59
N ALA A 486 42.28 -26.38 -40.07
CA ALA A 486 42.13 -26.13 -41.50
C ALA A 486 43.40 -26.52 -42.31
N GLY A 487 44.58 -26.19 -41.79
CA GLY A 487 45.87 -26.53 -42.42
C GLY A 487 46.23 -28.02 -42.29
N GLU A 488 45.74 -28.69 -41.26
CA GLU A 488 45.85 -30.14 -41.04
C GLU A 488 44.82 -30.94 -41.86
N ASN A 489 43.94 -30.24 -42.58
CA ASN A 489 42.84 -30.83 -43.33
C ASN A 489 41.83 -31.62 -42.47
N ARG A 490 41.57 -31.15 -41.26
CA ARG A 490 40.50 -31.73 -40.43
C ARG A 490 39.15 -31.24 -40.90
N ALA A 491 38.17 -32.13 -40.97
CA ALA A 491 36.81 -31.73 -41.27
C ALA A 491 36.26 -30.83 -40.14
N PRO A 492 35.63 -29.70 -40.44
CA PRO A 492 35.05 -28.79 -39.45
C PRO A 492 33.68 -29.26 -38.90
N SER A 493 32.99 -30.14 -39.63
CA SER A 493 31.69 -30.72 -39.28
C SER A 493 31.44 -31.95 -40.17
N ALA A 494 30.37 -32.71 -39.89
CA ALA A 494 29.88 -33.76 -40.79
C ALA A 494 29.52 -33.24 -42.18
N MET A 495 29.25 -31.94 -42.31
CA MET A 495 28.68 -31.30 -43.49
C MET A 495 29.72 -30.88 -44.52
N PHE A 496 31.01 -31.03 -44.21
CA PHE A 496 32.07 -30.60 -45.11
C PHE A 496 33.34 -31.44 -44.96
N ASP A 497 33.62 -32.26 -45.96
CA ASP A 497 34.88 -32.96 -46.13
C ASP A 497 35.85 -32.09 -46.97
N PRO A 498 36.90 -31.51 -46.33
CA PRO A 498 37.86 -30.66 -47.01
C PRO A 498 38.79 -31.44 -47.95
N GLN A 499 38.97 -32.76 -47.76
CA GLN A 499 39.72 -33.60 -48.68
C GLN A 499 38.92 -33.85 -49.96
N ALA A 500 37.67 -34.30 -49.81
CA ALA A 500 36.78 -34.54 -50.95
C ALA A 500 36.56 -33.26 -51.76
N TYR A 501 36.44 -32.11 -51.09
CA TYR A 501 36.36 -30.82 -51.77
C TYR A 501 37.60 -30.51 -52.61
N ARG A 502 38.83 -30.76 -52.11
CA ARG A 502 40.05 -30.53 -52.89
C ARG A 502 40.22 -31.52 -54.04
N ASP A 503 39.85 -32.77 -53.83
CA ASP A 503 39.92 -33.81 -54.88
C ASP A 503 38.98 -33.49 -56.05
N ALA A 504 37.81 -32.90 -55.76
CA ALA A 504 36.87 -32.41 -56.76
C ALA A 504 37.27 -31.07 -57.40
N ASN A 505 38.16 -30.30 -56.77
CA ASN A 505 38.54 -28.95 -57.16
C ASN A 505 40.07 -28.78 -57.24
N PRO A 506 40.74 -29.32 -58.28
CA PRO A 506 42.20 -29.32 -58.38
C PRO A 506 42.83 -27.93 -58.38
N ASP A 507 42.13 -26.91 -58.86
CA ASP A 507 42.58 -25.51 -58.85
C ASP A 507 42.66 -24.94 -57.42
N VAL A 508 41.75 -25.33 -56.54
CA VAL A 508 41.78 -24.98 -55.11
C VAL A 508 42.91 -25.74 -54.41
N ALA A 509 43.11 -27.00 -54.78
CA ALA A 509 44.19 -27.84 -54.26
C ALA A 509 45.58 -27.28 -54.63
N ASP A 510 45.78 -26.92 -55.90
CA ASP A 510 47.03 -26.33 -56.41
C ASP A 510 47.31 -24.94 -55.79
N ALA A 511 46.26 -24.18 -55.49
CA ALA A 511 46.37 -22.88 -54.84
C ALA A 511 46.67 -22.96 -53.33
N GLY A 512 46.51 -24.14 -52.71
CA GLY A 512 46.74 -24.35 -51.28
C GLY A 512 45.83 -23.53 -50.36
N VAL A 513 44.64 -23.15 -50.85
CA VAL A 513 43.66 -22.36 -50.10
C VAL A 513 42.84 -23.27 -49.18
N ASP A 514 42.48 -22.77 -48.00
CA ASP A 514 41.54 -23.46 -47.09
C ASP A 514 40.22 -23.77 -47.84
N PRO A 515 39.83 -25.05 -47.93
CA PRO A 515 38.60 -25.48 -48.59
C PRO A 515 37.33 -24.81 -48.07
N VAL A 516 37.20 -24.60 -46.76
CA VAL A 516 36.01 -23.99 -46.16
C VAL A 516 35.94 -22.51 -46.50
N LEU A 517 37.08 -21.82 -46.38
CA LEU A 517 37.21 -20.43 -46.79
C LEU A 517 36.93 -20.24 -48.28
N HIS A 518 37.50 -21.10 -49.13
CA HIS A 518 37.26 -21.05 -50.57
C HIS A 518 35.79 -21.30 -50.89
N PHE A 519 35.20 -22.33 -50.30
CA PHE A 519 33.82 -22.71 -50.56
C PHE A 519 32.84 -21.61 -50.16
N LEU A 520 33.01 -21.02 -48.98
CA LEU A 520 32.13 -19.96 -48.48
C LEU A 520 32.32 -18.63 -49.23
N LEU A 521 33.54 -18.27 -49.64
CA LEU A 521 33.79 -17.00 -50.34
C LEU A 521 33.52 -17.07 -51.85
N ASN A 522 33.79 -18.21 -52.49
CA ASN A 522 33.78 -18.33 -53.95
C ASN A 522 33.02 -19.57 -54.42
N GLY A 523 33.32 -20.74 -53.82
CA GLY A 523 32.87 -22.03 -54.34
C GLY A 523 31.35 -22.17 -54.50
N ALA A 524 30.58 -21.75 -53.51
CA ALA A 524 29.12 -21.76 -53.60
C ALA A 524 28.60 -20.88 -54.75
N SER A 525 29.17 -19.67 -54.92
CA SER A 525 28.81 -18.76 -56.02
C SER A 525 29.26 -19.23 -57.39
N GLU A 526 30.31 -20.05 -57.44
CA GLU A 526 30.82 -20.71 -58.65
C GLU A 526 30.02 -21.97 -59.01
N GLY A 527 29.03 -22.36 -58.20
CA GLY A 527 28.22 -23.57 -58.39
C GLY A 527 28.93 -24.87 -57.99
N ARG A 528 30.00 -24.77 -57.19
CA ARG A 528 30.66 -25.94 -56.60
C ARG A 528 29.84 -26.45 -55.41
N VAL A 529 29.96 -27.74 -55.13
CA VAL A 529 29.30 -28.40 -54.00
C VAL A 529 30.30 -28.71 -52.89
N GLY A 530 29.84 -28.71 -51.64
CA GLY A 530 30.51 -29.35 -50.51
C GLY A 530 30.25 -30.85 -50.53
N TYR A 531 31.00 -31.59 -49.71
CA TYR A 531 30.90 -33.04 -49.60
C TYR A 531 30.70 -33.40 -48.14
N LEU A 532 29.87 -34.40 -47.86
CA LEU A 532 29.72 -34.93 -46.50
C LEU A 532 30.92 -35.81 -46.15
N VAL A 533 31.21 -35.95 -44.86
CA VAL A 533 32.24 -36.89 -44.40
C VAL A 533 31.72 -38.33 -44.56
N ASP A 534 32.51 -39.20 -45.21
CA ASP A 534 32.16 -40.60 -45.53
C ASP A 534 31.55 -41.37 -44.34
N GLY A 535 30.42 -42.05 -44.57
CA GLY A 535 29.73 -42.86 -43.55
C GLY A 535 28.60 -42.13 -42.81
N TRP A 536 28.31 -40.88 -43.17
CA TRP A 536 27.09 -40.19 -42.74
C TRP A 536 25.87 -40.74 -43.49
N SER A 537 25.24 -41.79 -42.94
CA SER A 537 23.85 -42.11 -43.28
C SER A 537 22.96 -41.40 -42.27
N GLY A 538 22.36 -40.29 -42.68
CA GLY A 538 21.33 -39.60 -41.89
C GLY A 538 20.18 -40.50 -41.50
#